data_AF-A0A848WQR2-F1
#
_entry.id   AF-A0A848WQR2-F1
#
_cell.length_a   1.000
_cell.length_b   1.000
_cell.length_c   1.000
_cell.angle_alpha   90.00
_cell.angle_beta   90.00
_cell.angle_gamma   90.00
#
_symmetry.space_group_name_H-M   'P 1'
#
loop_
_entity.id
_entity.type
_entity.pdbx_description
1 polymer ?
#
loop_
_entity_poly.entity_id
_entity_poly.type
_entity_poly.pdbx_seq_one_letter_code
_entity_poly.pdbx_strand_id
1 'polypeptide(L)'
;MKANPQRKDSRRRTQRLRGFGLSELLVAIGIIGVITAVSIPVVSNIFDSSKDAKARMNARNVESMSAQLASLGVAHVIPESLGGVEATCRLMRVGVTVPEGPMSGEVFILAALKDDDLPMVAKYLQVRYDAYELRLQFVENTDPVGYEIDFDHRMLAQKARRERTVLAA
;
A
#
# COMPACT_ATOMS: atom_id res chain seq x y z
N MET A 1 -10.76 -76.59 51.16
CA MET A 1 -10.95 -75.38 50.32
C MET A 1 -10.57 -74.14 51.12
N LYS A 2 -9.50 -73.43 50.75
CA LYS A 2 -9.45 -71.96 50.59
C LYS A 2 -8.07 -71.52 50.13
N ALA A 3 -8.08 -70.49 49.31
CA ALA A 3 -7.13 -70.22 48.24
C ALA A 3 -5.81 -69.57 48.69
N ASN A 4 -4.75 -69.91 47.95
CA ASN A 4 -3.45 -69.26 47.93
C ASN A 4 -3.56 -67.92 47.16
N PRO A 5 -3.19 -66.77 47.73
CA PRO A 5 -3.21 -65.51 47.00
C PRO A 5 -1.94 -65.40 46.13
N GLN A 6 -2.12 -65.54 44.82
CA GLN A 6 -1.13 -65.23 43.80
C GLN A 6 -0.72 -63.74 43.92
N ARG A 7 0.48 -63.46 44.43
CA ARG A 7 1.08 -62.12 44.36
C ARG A 7 1.47 -61.84 42.92
N LYS A 8 0.70 -60.98 42.27
CA LYS A 8 0.92 -60.53 40.90
C LYS A 8 2.03 -59.47 40.91
N ASP A 9 3.28 -59.91 40.81
CA ASP A 9 4.44 -59.03 40.73
C ASP A 9 4.33 -58.14 39.48
N SER A 10 3.92 -56.91 39.72
CA SER A 10 3.76 -55.90 38.69
C SER A 10 5.15 -55.37 38.36
N ARG A 11 5.81 -55.98 37.37
CA ARG A 11 7.05 -55.47 36.79
C ARG A 11 6.81 -54.08 36.19
N ARG A 12 7.02 -53.03 36.99
CA ARG A 12 7.06 -51.65 36.52
C ARG A 12 8.27 -51.52 35.58
N ARG A 13 8.03 -51.59 34.28
CA ARG A 13 9.00 -51.14 33.27
C ARG A 13 9.16 -49.64 33.46
N THR A 14 10.20 -49.23 34.18
CA THR A 14 10.66 -47.85 34.21
C THR A 14 11.10 -47.50 32.79
N GLN A 15 10.23 -46.84 32.03
CA GLN A 15 10.63 -46.20 30.80
C GLN A 15 11.67 -45.14 31.18
N ARG A 16 12.94 -45.41 30.89
CA ARG A 16 13.99 -44.41 31.02
C ARG A 16 13.62 -43.28 30.07
N LEU A 17 13.13 -42.17 30.62
CA LEU A 17 13.10 -40.89 29.92
C LEU A 17 14.57 -40.56 29.63
N ARG A 18 15.00 -40.84 28.40
CA ARG A 18 16.32 -40.46 27.90
C ARG A 18 16.33 -38.94 27.80
N GLY A 19 17.03 -38.28 28.71
CA GLY A 19 17.30 -36.85 28.62
C GLY A 19 18.22 -36.56 27.43
N PHE A 20 18.13 -35.32 26.92
CA PHE A 20 18.94 -34.83 25.80
C PHE A 20 20.44 -34.99 26.11
N GLY A 21 21.16 -35.68 25.24
CA GLY A 21 22.61 -35.84 25.39
C GLY A 21 23.37 -34.53 25.10
N LEU A 22 24.57 -34.38 25.67
CA LEU A 22 25.46 -33.25 25.38
C LEU A 22 25.79 -33.13 23.88
N SER A 23 26.07 -34.25 23.22
CA SER A 23 26.31 -34.30 21.78
C SER A 23 25.07 -33.92 20.96
N GLU A 24 23.89 -34.28 21.47
CA GLU A 24 22.59 -34.02 20.85
C GLU A 24 22.27 -32.52 20.89
N LEU A 25 22.57 -31.86 22.02
CA LEU A 25 22.48 -30.41 22.18
C LEU A 25 23.49 -29.69 21.28
N LEU A 26 24.74 -30.17 21.22
CA LEU A 26 25.81 -29.60 20.39
C LEU A 26 25.48 -29.63 18.89
N VAL A 27 24.95 -30.76 18.41
CA VAL A 27 24.50 -30.88 17.02
C VAL A 27 23.30 -29.98 16.76
N ALA A 28 22.33 -29.90 17.70
CA ALA A 28 21.15 -29.05 17.55
C ALA A 28 21.52 -27.56 17.41
N ILE A 29 22.38 -27.04 18.28
CA ILE A 29 22.82 -25.63 18.19
C ILE A 29 23.63 -25.37 16.92
N GLY A 30 24.42 -26.35 16.45
CA GLY A 30 25.16 -26.26 15.20
C GLY A 30 24.22 -26.16 13.99
N ILE A 31 23.18 -27.00 13.94
CA ILE A 31 22.19 -26.98 12.86
C ILE A 31 21.39 -25.67 12.87
N ILE A 32 20.90 -25.24 14.04
CA ILE A 32 20.16 -23.97 14.16
C ILE A 32 21.05 -22.81 13.69
N GLY A 33 22.31 -22.75 14.12
CA GLY A 33 23.27 -21.72 13.74
C GLY A 33 23.44 -21.59 12.22
N VAL A 34 23.64 -22.72 11.53
CA VAL A 34 23.75 -22.76 10.06
C VAL A 34 22.46 -22.29 9.38
N ILE A 35 21.30 -22.74 9.84
CA ILE A 35 20.00 -22.33 9.27
C ILE A 35 19.76 -20.83 9.46
N THR A 36 20.00 -20.28 10.66
CA THR A 36 19.84 -18.85 10.92
C THR A 36 20.79 -18.00 10.08
N ALA A 37 22.03 -18.43 9.87
CA ALA A 37 23.01 -17.69 9.07
C ALA A 37 22.53 -17.47 7.62
N VAL A 38 21.86 -18.45 7.02
CA VAL A 38 21.32 -18.34 5.65
C VAL A 38 19.96 -17.63 5.63
N SER A 39 19.18 -17.74 6.71
CA SER A 39 17.79 -17.26 6.75
C SER A 39 17.65 -15.76 7.03
N ILE A 40 18.59 -15.13 7.74
CA ILE A 40 18.57 -13.69 8.07
C ILE A 40 18.51 -12.77 6.83
N PRO A 41 19.34 -12.92 5.78
CA PRO A 41 19.35 -11.96 4.65
C PRO A 41 18.05 -11.95 3.84
N VAL A 42 17.29 -13.04 3.82
CA VAL A 42 16.08 -13.17 2.98
C VAL A 42 14.92 -12.30 3.50
N VAL A 43 14.86 -12.07 4.81
CA VAL A 43 13.73 -11.39 5.46
C VAL A 43 13.72 -9.88 5.17
N SER A 44 14.89 -9.25 4.97
CA SER A 44 14.98 -7.81 4.70
C SER A 44 14.30 -7.41 3.39
N ASN A 45 14.57 -8.15 2.30
CA ASN A 45 14.02 -7.83 0.97
C ASN A 45 12.49 -8.05 0.88
N ILE A 46 11.94 -8.93 1.71
CA ILE A 46 10.49 -9.21 1.76
C ILE A 46 9.73 -8.04 2.36
N PHE A 47 10.28 -7.40 3.40
CA PHE A 47 9.61 -6.25 4.03
C PHE A 47 9.57 -5.03 3.12
N ASP A 48 10.63 -4.77 2.37
CA ASP A 48 10.69 -3.61 1.47
C ASP A 48 9.75 -3.79 0.28
N SER A 49 9.75 -4.97 -0.36
CA SER A 49 8.81 -5.28 -1.44
C SER A 49 7.34 -5.24 -1.01
N SER A 50 7.05 -5.66 0.23
CA SER A 50 5.69 -5.58 0.80
C SER A 50 5.25 -4.14 1.06
N LYS A 51 6.16 -3.28 1.54
CA LYS A 51 5.89 -1.85 1.75
C LYS A 51 5.60 -1.16 0.41
N ASP A 52 6.38 -1.44 -0.62
CA ASP A 52 6.17 -0.87 -1.97
C ASP A 52 4.87 -1.38 -2.60
N ALA A 53 4.53 -2.66 -2.45
CA ALA A 53 3.26 -3.20 -2.92
C ALA A 53 2.07 -2.50 -2.22
N LYS A 54 2.16 -2.33 -0.89
CA LYS A 54 1.15 -1.61 -0.11
C LYS A 54 1.03 -0.15 -0.54
N ALA A 55 2.15 0.54 -0.76
CA ALA A 55 2.17 1.92 -1.22
C ALA A 55 1.50 2.09 -2.60
N ARG A 56 1.80 1.20 -3.55
CA ARG A 56 1.15 1.18 -4.87
C ARG A 56 -0.35 0.97 -4.79
N MET A 57 -0.80 0.01 -3.97
CA MET A 57 -2.23 -0.25 -3.77
C MET A 57 -2.93 0.98 -3.15
N ASN A 58 -2.32 1.58 -2.12
CA ASN A 58 -2.85 2.78 -1.49
C ASN A 58 -2.92 3.97 -2.46
N ALA A 59 -1.91 4.15 -3.31
CA ALA A 59 -1.90 5.19 -4.34
C ALA A 59 -3.03 5.00 -5.36
N ARG A 60 -3.28 3.77 -5.82
CA ARG A 60 -4.42 3.47 -6.72
C ARG A 60 -5.77 3.74 -6.05
N ASN A 61 -5.89 3.44 -4.76
CA ASN A 61 -7.12 3.75 -4.00
C ASN A 61 -7.34 5.26 -3.88
N VAL A 62 -6.26 6.01 -3.64
CA VAL A 62 -6.25 7.48 -3.60
C VAL A 62 -6.65 8.09 -4.95
N GLU A 63 -6.08 7.62 -6.06
CA GLU A 63 -6.47 8.04 -7.40
C GLU A 63 -7.95 7.73 -7.69
N SER A 64 -8.40 6.51 -7.39
CA SER A 64 -9.78 6.10 -7.63
C SER A 64 -10.79 6.95 -6.86
N MET A 65 -10.51 7.26 -5.60
CA MET A 65 -11.32 8.18 -4.81
C MET A 65 -11.26 9.61 -5.35
N SER A 66 -10.07 10.07 -5.76
CA SER A 66 -9.89 11.39 -6.38
C SER A 66 -10.74 11.56 -7.63
N ALA A 67 -10.75 10.55 -8.51
CA ALA A 67 -11.56 10.55 -9.72
C ALA A 67 -13.07 10.58 -9.42
N GLN A 68 -13.51 9.89 -8.36
CA GLN A 68 -14.90 9.94 -7.89
C GLN A 68 -15.27 11.33 -7.35
N LEU A 69 -14.41 11.94 -6.55
CA LEU A 69 -14.63 13.30 -6.05
C LEU A 69 -14.64 14.34 -7.17
N ALA A 70 -13.75 14.18 -8.17
CA ALA A 70 -13.72 15.04 -9.34
C ALA A 70 -15.00 14.91 -10.19
N SER A 71 -15.55 13.70 -10.35
CA SER A 71 -16.81 13.52 -11.09
C SER A 71 -18.03 14.11 -10.37
N LEU A 72 -17.93 14.28 -9.04
CA LEU A 72 -18.89 15.02 -8.22
C LEU A 72 -18.64 16.54 -8.21
N GLY A 73 -17.65 17.04 -8.95
CA GLY A 73 -17.30 18.46 -9.02
C GLY A 73 -16.59 18.98 -7.76
N VAL A 74 -16.05 18.10 -6.92
CA VAL A 74 -15.38 18.49 -5.67
C VAL A 74 -13.93 18.86 -5.93
N ALA A 75 -13.60 20.13 -5.74
CA ALA A 75 -12.22 20.62 -5.78
C ALA A 75 -11.48 20.21 -4.49
N HIS A 76 -10.73 19.10 -4.57
CA HIS A 76 -10.05 18.49 -3.42
C HIS A 76 -8.54 18.28 -3.65
N VAL A 77 -8.08 18.35 -4.89
CA VAL A 77 -6.65 18.22 -5.23
C VAL A 77 -5.94 19.54 -4.91
N ILE A 78 -4.94 19.47 -4.04
CA ILE A 78 -4.14 20.61 -3.61
C ILE A 78 -2.97 20.77 -4.58
N PRO A 79 -2.72 21.98 -5.10
CA PRO A 79 -1.59 22.23 -6.00
C PRO A 79 -0.25 22.07 -5.27
N GLU A 80 0.82 21.83 -6.02
CA GLU A 80 2.16 21.58 -5.47
C GLU A 80 2.66 22.74 -4.59
N SER A 81 2.31 23.98 -4.93
CA SER A 81 2.66 25.18 -4.16
C SER A 81 2.07 25.22 -2.74
N LEU A 82 1.02 24.44 -2.47
CA LEU A 82 0.33 24.37 -1.17
C LEU A 82 0.50 23.00 -0.48
N GLY A 83 1.47 22.19 -0.92
CA GLY A 83 1.77 20.87 -0.34
C GLY A 83 1.36 19.69 -1.22
N GLY A 84 0.74 19.94 -2.38
CA GLY A 84 0.61 18.97 -3.47
C GLY A 84 -0.07 17.65 -3.08
N VAL A 85 0.56 16.57 -3.55
CA VAL A 85 0.11 15.20 -3.35
C VAL A 85 -0.03 14.83 -1.86
N GLU A 86 0.95 15.14 -1.03
CA GLU A 86 0.92 14.76 0.38
C GLU A 86 -0.22 15.45 1.14
N ALA A 87 -0.43 16.75 0.88
CA ALA A 87 -1.52 17.50 1.47
C ALA A 87 -2.88 16.95 1.00
N THR A 88 -3.00 16.60 -0.29
CA THR A 88 -4.20 15.99 -0.86
C THR A 88 -4.50 14.64 -0.21
N CYS A 89 -3.50 13.78 -0.04
CA CYS A 89 -3.64 12.49 0.63
C CYS A 89 -4.05 12.64 2.10
N ARG A 90 -3.50 13.64 2.82
CA ARG A 90 -3.92 13.95 4.20
C ARG A 90 -5.38 14.37 4.26
N LEU A 91 -5.83 15.21 3.32
CA LEU A 91 -7.21 15.65 3.22
C LEU A 91 -8.16 14.47 2.96
N MET A 92 -7.80 13.56 2.05
CA MET A 92 -8.58 12.32 1.80
C MET A 92 -8.62 11.37 2.99
N ARG A 93 -7.58 11.35 3.81
CA ARG A 93 -7.56 10.58 5.07
C ARG A 93 -8.47 11.19 6.13
N VAL A 94 -8.49 12.51 6.27
CA VAL A 94 -9.36 13.21 7.24
C VAL A 94 -10.81 13.11 6.81
N GLY A 95 -11.06 13.18 5.50
CA GLY A 95 -12.37 13.07 4.88
C GLY A 95 -12.70 14.31 4.07
N VAL A 96 -13.35 14.10 2.92
CA VAL A 96 -13.80 15.15 2.01
C VAL A 96 -15.31 15.13 1.95
N THR A 97 -15.94 16.24 2.33
CA THR A 97 -17.39 16.38 2.24
C THR A 97 -17.79 16.90 0.86
N VAL A 98 -18.83 16.30 0.28
CA VAL A 98 -19.42 16.77 -0.98
C VAL A 98 -20.29 18.00 -0.70
N PRO A 99 -20.01 19.16 -1.31
CA PRO A 99 -20.74 20.39 -1.02
C PRO A 99 -22.13 20.40 -1.68
N GLU A 100 -22.24 19.92 -2.92
CA GLU A 100 -23.44 20.07 -3.75
C GLU A 100 -23.76 18.80 -4.54
N GLY A 101 -24.96 18.74 -5.09
CA GLY A 101 -25.41 17.61 -5.91
C GLY A 101 -26.05 16.46 -5.13
N PRO A 102 -26.30 15.32 -5.79
CA PRO A 102 -27.09 14.22 -5.24
C PRO A 102 -26.43 13.50 -4.05
N MET A 103 -25.13 13.72 -3.84
CA MET A 103 -24.37 13.19 -2.68
C MET A 103 -23.98 14.29 -1.70
N SER A 104 -24.62 15.47 -1.75
CA SER A 104 -24.31 16.58 -0.84
C SER A 104 -24.42 16.13 0.63
N GLY A 105 -23.40 16.49 1.43
CA GLY A 105 -23.29 16.11 2.84
C GLY A 105 -22.59 14.77 3.09
N GLU A 106 -22.40 13.93 2.06
CA GLU A 106 -21.64 12.69 2.19
C GLU A 106 -20.14 12.96 2.36
N VAL A 107 -19.48 12.10 3.14
CA VAL A 107 -18.04 12.20 3.43
C VAL A 107 -17.32 11.00 2.82
N PHE A 108 -16.38 11.30 1.92
CA PHE A 108 -15.47 10.30 1.38
C PHE A 108 -14.20 10.28 2.22
N ILE A 109 -13.81 9.10 2.71
CA ILE A 109 -12.63 8.95 3.57
C ILE A 109 -11.82 7.70 3.20
N LEU A 110 -10.49 7.81 3.17
CA LEU A 110 -9.57 6.69 3.06
C LEU A 110 -9.01 6.31 4.44
N ALA A 111 -9.85 5.69 5.27
CA ALA A 111 -9.48 5.31 6.64
C ALA A 111 -8.30 4.33 6.73
N ALA A 112 -8.03 3.58 5.66
CA ALA A 112 -6.91 2.64 5.59
C ALA A 112 -5.55 3.32 5.36
N LEU A 113 -5.52 4.60 4.97
CA LEU A 113 -4.29 5.34 4.71
C LEU A 113 -3.74 5.92 6.02
N LYS A 114 -2.53 5.51 6.40
CA LYS A 114 -1.84 6.03 7.60
C LYS A 114 -0.89 7.16 7.24
N ASP A 115 -0.61 8.03 8.22
CA ASP A 115 0.33 9.15 8.01
C ASP A 115 1.74 8.66 7.65
N ASP A 116 2.18 7.55 8.25
CA ASP A 116 3.48 6.92 7.97
C ASP A 116 3.59 6.40 6.53
N ASP A 117 2.46 6.09 5.89
CA ASP A 117 2.43 5.59 4.51
C ASP A 117 2.45 6.74 3.48
N LEU A 118 2.14 7.99 3.88
CA LEU A 118 1.99 9.12 2.96
C LEU A 118 3.22 9.39 2.10
N PRO A 119 4.46 9.44 2.64
CA PRO A 119 5.63 9.72 1.81
C PRO A 119 5.89 8.62 0.78
N MET A 120 5.53 7.37 1.11
CA MET A 120 5.69 6.22 0.19
C MET A 120 4.60 6.21 -0.89
N VAL A 121 3.36 6.58 -0.52
CA VAL A 121 2.25 6.70 -1.45
C VAL A 121 2.44 7.87 -2.41
N ALA A 122 2.94 9.00 -1.91
CA ALA A 122 3.19 10.21 -2.69
C ALA A 122 4.17 9.99 -3.84
N LYS A 123 5.09 9.02 -3.72
CA LYS A 123 5.98 8.62 -4.82
C LYS A 123 5.22 8.19 -6.06
N TYR A 124 4.09 7.50 -5.90
CA TYR A 124 3.34 6.93 -7.03
C TYR A 124 2.21 7.84 -7.51
N LEU A 125 2.19 9.10 -7.09
CA LEU A 125 1.10 10.03 -7.38
C LEU A 125 1.67 11.34 -7.91
N GLN A 126 0.97 11.93 -8.86
CA GLN A 126 1.32 13.22 -9.42
C GLN A 126 0.08 14.10 -9.55
N VAL A 127 0.24 15.40 -9.29
CA VAL A 127 -0.78 16.39 -9.62
C VAL A 127 -0.64 16.75 -11.09
N ARG A 128 -1.64 16.39 -11.89
CA ARG A 128 -1.75 16.78 -13.29
C ARG A 128 -2.60 18.04 -13.41
N TYR A 129 -2.05 19.03 -14.11
CA TYR A 129 -2.75 20.26 -14.45
C TYR A 129 -3.40 20.07 -15.82
N ASP A 130 -4.72 19.91 -15.85
CA ASP A 130 -5.49 20.00 -17.10
C ASP A 130 -5.99 21.43 -17.28
N ALA A 131 -6.42 21.79 -18.48
CA ALA A 131 -6.84 23.15 -18.85
C ALA A 131 -7.99 23.71 -17.99
N TYR A 132 -8.72 22.84 -17.26
CA TYR A 132 -9.89 23.22 -16.48
C TYR A 132 -9.93 22.62 -15.05
N GLU A 133 -9.07 21.64 -14.71
CA GLU A 133 -9.13 20.94 -13.43
C GLU A 133 -7.77 20.41 -12.97
N LEU A 134 -7.56 20.37 -11.66
CA LEU A 134 -6.46 19.64 -11.03
C LEU A 134 -6.87 18.19 -10.80
N ARG A 135 -6.06 17.25 -11.27
CA ARG A 135 -6.32 15.81 -11.10
C ARG A 135 -5.15 15.12 -10.46
N LEU A 136 -5.44 14.15 -9.60
CA LEU A 136 -4.44 13.27 -9.02
C LEU A 136 -4.36 12.01 -9.89
N GLN A 137 -3.15 11.63 -10.30
CA GLN A 137 -2.94 10.49 -11.19
C GLN A 137 -1.92 9.53 -10.59
N PHE A 138 -2.20 8.22 -10.71
CA PHE A 138 -1.24 7.17 -10.39
C PHE A 138 -0.17 7.04 -11.48
N VAL A 139 1.10 7.01 -11.06
CA VAL A 139 2.25 6.82 -11.95
C VAL A 139 3.07 5.64 -11.46
N GLU A 140 3.17 4.59 -12.30
CA GLU A 140 3.84 3.33 -11.93
C GLU A 140 5.37 3.43 -11.99
N ASN A 141 5.91 4.37 -12.75
CA ASN A 141 7.35 4.58 -12.91
C ASN A 141 7.76 5.95 -12.34
N THR A 142 8.42 5.94 -11.19
CA THR A 142 9.03 7.11 -10.58
C THR A 142 10.37 7.41 -11.24
N ASP A 143 10.37 7.69 -12.54
CA ASP A 143 11.37 8.61 -13.03
C ASP A 143 11.00 9.97 -12.42
N PRO A 144 11.94 10.73 -11.85
CA PRO A 144 11.66 12.09 -11.45
C PRO A 144 11.29 12.83 -12.73
N VAL A 145 9.99 12.93 -13.00
CA VAL A 145 9.45 13.69 -14.12
C VAL A 145 9.79 15.14 -13.82
N GLY A 146 10.97 15.54 -14.29
CA GLY A 146 11.22 16.92 -14.66
C GLY A 146 10.03 17.36 -15.48
N TYR A 147 9.47 18.49 -15.11
CA TYR A 147 8.31 19.13 -15.73
C TYR A 147 8.40 19.11 -17.27
N GLU A 148 7.95 18.03 -17.91
CA GLU A 148 7.46 18.09 -19.27
C GLU A 148 6.02 18.54 -19.13
N ILE A 149 5.83 19.85 -19.32
CA ILE A 149 4.53 20.40 -19.59
C ILE A 149 4.14 19.85 -20.97
N ASP A 150 3.52 18.67 -20.98
CA ASP A 150 2.90 18.10 -22.16
C ASP A 150 1.65 18.93 -22.46
N PHE A 151 1.88 20.13 -23.03
CA PHE A 151 0.85 20.86 -23.74
C PHE A 151 0.46 19.98 -24.91
N ASP A 152 -0.58 19.17 -24.74
CA ASP A 152 -1.11 18.31 -25.78
C ASP A 152 -1.36 19.14 -27.05
N HIS A 153 -0.42 19.05 -27.99
CA HIS A 153 -0.45 19.82 -29.24
C HIS A 153 -1.70 19.45 -30.07
N ARG A 154 -2.37 18.34 -29.76
CA ARG A 154 -3.64 17.96 -30.39
C ARG A 154 -4.82 18.79 -29.89
N MET A 155 -4.82 19.24 -28.63
CA MET A 155 -5.83 20.16 -28.11
C MET A 155 -5.71 21.55 -28.76
N LEU A 156 -4.49 22.07 -28.91
CA LEU A 156 -4.24 23.34 -29.61
C LEU A 156 -4.64 23.26 -31.10
N ALA A 157 -4.37 22.13 -31.76
CA ALA A 157 -4.77 21.90 -33.14
C ALA A 157 -6.29 21.76 -33.31
N GLN A 158 -7.00 21.16 -32.35
CA GLN A 158 -8.48 21.10 -32.38
C GLN A 158 -9.12 22.45 -32.12
N LYS A 159 -8.58 23.25 -31.20
CA LYS A 159 -9.07 24.60 -30.92
C LYS A 159 -8.86 25.54 -32.11
N ALA A 160 -7.67 25.50 -32.74
CA ALA A 160 -7.37 26.27 -33.94
C ALA A 160 -8.24 25.87 -35.16
N ARG A 161 -8.62 24.60 -35.28
CA ARG A 161 -9.57 24.14 -36.32
C ARG A 161 -10.99 24.64 -36.07
N ARG A 162 -11.46 24.63 -34.82
CA ARG A 162 -12.78 25.16 -34.46
C ARG A 162 -12.87 26.67 -34.74
N GLU A 163 -11.85 27.44 -34.37
CA GLU A 163 -11.84 28.90 -34.60
C GLU A 163 -11.81 29.26 -36.10
N ARG A 164 -11.10 28.49 -36.94
CA ARG A 164 -11.12 28.68 -38.40
C ARG A 164 -12.46 28.34 -39.06
N THR A 165 -13.24 27.46 -38.46
CA THR A 165 -14.55 27.06 -39.02
C THR A 165 -15.63 28.09 -38.68
N VAL A 166 -15.48 28.83 -37.59
CA VAL A 166 -16.40 29.91 -37.17
C VAL A 166 -16.15 31.22 -37.92
N LEU A 167 -14.93 31.47 -38.42
CA LEU A 167 -14.59 32.65 -39.23
C LEU A 167 -14.90 32.48 -40.73
N ALA A 168 -15.28 31.27 -41.17
CA ALA A 168 -15.58 30.94 -42.57
C ALA A 168 -17.09 30.74 -42.83
N ALA A 169 -17.95 31.03 -41.85
CA ALA A 169 -19.41 31.06 -41.95
C ALA A 169 -19.90 32.50 -41.75
#